data_AF-A0A9D6ZCG5-F1
#
_entry.id   AF-A0A9D6ZCG5-F1
#
_cell.length_a   1.000
_cell.length_b   1.000
_cell.length_c   1.000
_cell.angle_alpha   90.00
_cell.angle_beta   90.00
_cell.angle_gamma   90.00
#
_symmetry.space_group_name_H-M   'P 1'
#
loop_
_entity.id
_entity.type
_entity.pdbx_description
1 polymer ?
#
loop_
_entity_poly.entity_id
_entity_poly.type
_entity_poly.pdbx_seq_one_letter_code
_entity_poly.pdbx_strand_id
1 'polypeptide(L)'
;MDYKLEDIIDVILFQELQEKLNLIYSFPSAIIDNDGKILTAVAWQDICTKFHRVNPQSEKECLKSDKYIIAHLHEANPAVSYQCPHGMIDNAAPIIIDGKHLGNFFTGQFFLEKPDLDFYKKQAKAFGFDEKTYLEAVEKVPIWTKEKLNQYLDFIKGFIELIANVGLKNLKEIEARAELNKTNEELAASRIAAITLMKEAVEAKNALEIANEKLLEEIAERKRAEEELKKYRDHLETLVRERTAELEEKNTELERINKLFVGRELRMIELKDRIKELESKS
;
A
#
# COMPACT_ATOMS: atom_id res chain seq x y z
N MET A 1 -7.48 -11.46 3.47
CA MET A 1 -7.45 -11.97 2.08
C MET A 1 -8.21 -13.28 2.07
N ASP A 2 -9.05 -13.51 1.06
CA ASP A 2 -9.61 -14.84 0.82
C ASP A 2 -8.60 -15.60 -0.05
N TYR A 3 -8.22 -16.79 0.36
CA TYR A 3 -7.17 -17.59 -0.29
C TYR A 3 -7.67 -19.02 -0.45
N LYS A 4 -7.33 -19.63 -1.58
CA LYS A 4 -7.61 -21.03 -1.84
C LYS A 4 -6.44 -21.89 -1.38
N LEU A 5 -6.69 -23.18 -1.23
CA LEU A 5 -5.64 -24.13 -0.85
C LEU A 5 -4.49 -24.09 -1.86
N GLU A 6 -4.79 -24.05 -3.16
CA GLU A 6 -3.80 -24.01 -4.24
C GLU A 6 -2.95 -22.75 -4.30
N ASP A 7 -3.37 -21.65 -3.67
CA ASP A 7 -2.60 -20.41 -3.61
C ASP A 7 -1.43 -20.53 -2.61
N ILE A 8 -1.55 -21.45 -1.65
CA ILE A 8 -0.63 -21.56 -0.50
C ILE A 8 0.09 -22.91 -0.42
N ILE A 9 -0.23 -23.87 -1.30
CA ILE A 9 0.47 -25.16 -1.37
C ILE A 9 1.03 -25.42 -2.78
N ASP A 10 2.14 -26.14 -2.85
CA ASP A 10 2.68 -26.60 -4.13
C ASP A 10 1.95 -27.88 -4.59
N VAL A 11 0.88 -27.68 -5.36
CA VAL A 11 0.05 -28.77 -5.89
C VAL A 11 0.87 -29.76 -6.73
N ILE A 12 1.85 -29.28 -7.50
CA ILE A 12 2.69 -30.12 -8.36
C ILE A 12 3.55 -31.03 -7.50
N LEU A 13 4.20 -30.48 -6.47
CA LEU A 13 5.00 -31.25 -5.53
C LEU A 13 4.17 -32.33 -4.81
N PHE A 14 2.97 -31.98 -4.33
CA PHE A 14 2.10 -32.92 -3.64
C PHE A 14 1.52 -34.00 -4.57
N GLN A 15 1.27 -33.67 -5.84
CA GLN A 15 0.91 -34.68 -6.86
C GLN A 15 2.05 -35.68 -7.04
N GLU A 16 3.28 -35.20 -7.30
CA GLU A 16 4.44 -36.06 -7.50
C GLU A 16 4.72 -36.96 -6.29
N LEU A 17 4.57 -36.42 -5.07
CA LEU A 17 4.82 -37.17 -3.85
C LEU A 17 3.80 -38.30 -3.66
N GLN A 18 2.52 -38.03 -3.92
CA GLN A 18 1.48 -39.07 -3.90
C GLN A 18 1.68 -40.13 -4.98
N GLU A 19 2.10 -39.73 -6.19
CA GLU A 19 2.44 -40.67 -7.27
C GLU A 19 3.60 -41.58 -6.88
N LYS A 20 4.69 -41.02 -6.34
CA LYS A 20 5.86 -41.78 -5.87
C LYS A 20 5.48 -42.73 -4.74
N LEU A 21 4.62 -42.31 -3.81
CA LEU A 21 4.10 -43.20 -2.76
C LEU A 21 3.30 -44.36 -3.34
N ASN A 22 2.42 -44.07 -4.30
CA ASN A 22 1.58 -45.07 -4.95
C ASN A 22 2.39 -46.13 -5.74
N LEU A 23 3.57 -45.76 -6.27
CA LEU A 23 4.49 -46.70 -6.92
C LEU A 23 5.09 -47.72 -5.95
N ILE A 24 5.26 -47.36 -4.68
CA ILE A 24 5.84 -48.24 -3.66
C ILE A 24 4.73 -49.11 -3.05
N TYR A 25 3.62 -48.47 -2.66
CA TYR A 25 2.44 -49.13 -2.14
C TYR A 25 1.20 -48.48 -2.71
N SER A 26 0.24 -49.28 -3.20
CA SER A 26 -1.04 -48.76 -3.68
C SER A 26 -1.64 -47.79 -2.66
N PHE A 27 -1.82 -46.54 -3.08
CA PHE A 27 -2.29 -45.43 -2.27
C PHE A 27 -3.26 -44.58 -3.10
N PRO A 28 -4.51 -45.05 -3.27
CA PRO A 28 -5.57 -44.25 -3.86
C PRO A 28 -5.81 -43.01 -3.01
N SER A 29 -5.49 -41.84 -3.56
CA SER A 29 -5.62 -40.58 -2.83
C SER A 29 -5.95 -39.41 -3.75
N ALA A 30 -6.51 -38.36 -3.16
CA ALA A 30 -6.75 -37.10 -3.83
C ALA A 30 -6.74 -35.95 -2.82
N ILE A 31 -6.38 -34.76 -3.30
CA ILE A 31 -6.60 -33.51 -2.59
C ILE A 31 -7.60 -32.72 -3.41
N ILE A 32 -8.72 -32.35 -2.79
CA ILE A 32 -9.81 -31.62 -3.45
C ILE A 32 -10.13 -30.41 -2.58
N ASP A 33 -10.21 -29.23 -3.18
CA ASP A 33 -10.61 -28.01 -2.45
C ASP A 33 -12.11 -27.99 -2.13
N ASN A 34 -12.55 -26.97 -1.41
CA ASN A 34 -13.96 -26.84 -1.02
C ASN A 34 -14.91 -26.44 -2.16
N ASP A 35 -14.37 -26.01 -3.31
CA ASP A 35 -15.15 -25.76 -4.53
C ASP A 35 -15.32 -27.06 -5.36
N GLY A 36 -14.73 -28.17 -4.92
CA GLY A 36 -14.73 -29.45 -5.63
C GLY A 36 -13.67 -29.55 -6.72
N LYS A 37 -12.72 -28.61 -6.78
CA LYS A 37 -11.59 -28.66 -7.71
C LYS A 37 -10.61 -29.72 -7.24
N ILE A 38 -10.32 -30.67 -8.12
CA ILE A 38 -9.32 -31.70 -7.89
C ILE A 38 -7.94 -31.06 -8.06
N LEU A 39 -7.20 -30.94 -6.96
CA LEU A 39 -5.83 -30.44 -6.96
C LEU A 39 -4.85 -31.56 -7.27
N THR A 40 -5.07 -32.73 -6.66
CA THR A 40 -4.27 -33.92 -6.91
C THR A 40 -5.16 -35.16 -7.00
N ALA A 41 -4.73 -36.15 -7.78
CA ALA A 41 -5.43 -37.42 -7.92
C ALA A 41 -4.45 -38.54 -8.31
N VAL A 42 -4.44 -39.63 -7.54
CA VAL A 42 -3.57 -40.78 -7.76
C VAL A 42 -4.35 -42.08 -7.55
N ALA A 43 -4.12 -43.05 -8.43
CA ALA A 43 -4.69 -44.40 -8.34
C ALA A 43 -6.21 -44.44 -8.13
N TRP A 44 -6.96 -43.60 -8.86
CA TRP A 44 -8.42 -43.68 -8.89
C TRP A 44 -8.86 -45.01 -9.50
N GLN A 45 -9.91 -45.58 -8.92
CA GLN A 45 -10.34 -46.94 -9.27
C GLN A 45 -11.18 -46.94 -10.54
N ASP A 46 -10.84 -47.84 -11.47
CA ASP A 46 -11.57 -48.05 -12.73
C ASP A 46 -13.06 -48.31 -12.49
N ILE A 47 -13.40 -49.08 -11.45
CA ILE A 47 -14.80 -49.34 -11.08
C ILE A 47 -15.59 -48.05 -10.84
N CYS A 48 -14.95 -47.03 -10.25
CA CYS A 48 -15.60 -45.76 -9.97
C CYS A 48 -15.60 -44.85 -11.21
N THR A 49 -14.46 -44.69 -11.87
CA THR A 49 -14.29 -43.71 -12.95
C THR A 49 -14.84 -44.16 -14.30
N LYS A 50 -14.92 -45.47 -14.56
CA LYS A 50 -15.39 -46.04 -15.83
C LYS A 50 -16.79 -46.65 -15.76
N PHE A 51 -17.34 -46.85 -14.55
CA PHE A 51 -18.68 -47.42 -14.38
C PHE A 51 -19.58 -46.55 -13.49
N HIS A 52 -19.29 -46.44 -12.18
CA HIS A 52 -20.23 -45.80 -11.26
C HIS A 52 -20.46 -44.32 -11.52
N ARG A 53 -19.42 -43.53 -11.77
CA ARG A 53 -19.52 -42.08 -11.97
C ARG A 53 -19.90 -41.66 -13.40
N VAL A 54 -19.81 -42.56 -14.38
CA VAL A 54 -20.22 -42.26 -15.78
C VAL A 54 -21.64 -42.70 -16.10
N ASN A 55 -22.24 -43.54 -15.26
CA ASN A 55 -23.62 -43.98 -15.43
C ASN A 55 -24.58 -43.09 -14.63
N PRO A 56 -25.60 -42.47 -15.27
CA PRO A 56 -26.48 -41.50 -14.61
C PRO A 56 -27.30 -42.01 -13.42
N GLN A 57 -27.47 -43.33 -13.27
CA GLN A 57 -28.19 -43.91 -12.14
C GLN A 57 -27.27 -44.09 -10.94
N SER A 58 -26.14 -44.75 -11.11
CA SER A 58 -25.16 -44.96 -10.03
C SER A 58 -24.44 -43.66 -9.64
N GLU A 59 -24.25 -42.72 -10.57
CA GLU A 59 -23.64 -41.41 -10.26
C GLU A 59 -24.46 -40.65 -9.21
N LYS A 60 -25.79 -40.77 -9.23
CA LYS A 60 -26.65 -40.16 -8.19
C LYS A 60 -26.36 -40.73 -6.80
N GLU A 61 -25.95 -41.98 -6.71
CA GLU A 61 -25.54 -42.62 -5.45
C GLU A 61 -24.16 -42.13 -5.03
N CYS A 62 -23.21 -42.01 -5.97
CA CYS A 62 -21.91 -41.40 -5.72
C CYS A 62 -22.03 -39.96 -5.20
N LEU A 63 -22.85 -39.11 -5.84
CA LEU A 63 -23.06 -37.73 -5.40
C LEU A 63 -23.71 -37.62 -4.02
N LYS A 64 -24.57 -38.57 -3.64
CA LYS A 64 -25.12 -38.66 -2.28
C LYS A 64 -24.02 -39.05 -1.28
N SER A 65 -23.16 -39.99 -1.68
CA SER A 65 -21.98 -40.43 -0.93
C SER A 65 -21.01 -39.27 -0.66
N ASP A 66 -20.70 -38.49 -1.71
CA ASP A 66 -19.82 -37.31 -1.63
C ASP A 66 -20.40 -36.27 -0.66
N LYS A 67 -21.72 -36.01 -0.71
CA LYS A 67 -22.39 -35.12 0.24
C LYS A 67 -22.37 -35.64 1.67
N TYR A 68 -22.54 -36.96 1.85
CA TYR A 68 -22.48 -37.58 3.16
C TYR A 68 -21.12 -37.34 3.80
N ILE A 69 -20.03 -37.70 3.12
CA ILE A 69 -18.70 -37.60 3.71
C ILE A 69 -18.33 -36.15 4.04
N ILE A 70 -18.67 -35.20 3.16
CA ILE A 70 -18.43 -33.77 3.39
C ILE A 70 -19.19 -33.27 4.63
N ALA A 71 -20.45 -33.66 4.79
CA ALA A 71 -21.26 -33.25 5.94
C ALA A 71 -20.71 -33.76 7.29
N HIS A 72 -19.98 -34.88 7.29
CA HIS A 72 -19.45 -35.51 8.50
C HIS A 72 -17.98 -35.17 8.76
N LEU A 73 -17.31 -34.36 7.93
CA LEU A 73 -15.89 -34.00 8.11
C LEU A 73 -15.57 -33.41 9.49
N HIS A 74 -16.54 -32.76 10.13
CA HIS A 74 -16.41 -32.22 11.47
C HIS A 74 -16.25 -33.31 12.56
N GLU A 75 -16.60 -34.56 12.25
CA GLU A 75 -16.47 -35.74 13.10
C GLU A 75 -15.11 -36.44 12.90
N ALA A 76 -14.28 -35.98 11.95
CA ALA A 76 -13.04 -36.63 11.56
C ALA A 76 -12.03 -36.71 12.72
N ASN A 77 -11.51 -37.91 12.98
CA ASN A 77 -10.38 -38.12 13.89
C ASN A 77 -9.57 -39.39 13.52
N PRO A 78 -8.50 -39.30 12.70
CA PRO A 78 -8.10 -38.14 11.89
C PRO A 78 -8.95 -37.98 10.61
N ALA A 79 -9.72 -39.00 10.23
CA ALA A 79 -10.56 -39.02 9.04
C ALA A 79 -11.97 -39.52 9.38
N VAL A 80 -12.94 -39.17 8.53
CA VAL A 80 -14.21 -39.90 8.43
C VAL A 80 -13.96 -41.10 7.54
N SER A 81 -14.36 -42.28 8.01
CA SER A 81 -14.27 -43.54 7.25
C SER A 81 -15.67 -44.15 7.15
N TYR A 82 -16.11 -44.50 5.94
CA TYR A 82 -17.40 -45.15 5.73
C TYR A 82 -17.37 -46.07 4.51
N GLN A 83 -18.35 -46.96 4.44
CA GLN A 83 -18.59 -47.76 3.24
C GLN A 83 -19.55 -47.01 2.32
N CYS A 84 -19.10 -46.73 1.09
CA CYS A 84 -19.93 -46.08 0.09
C CYS A 84 -21.05 -47.02 -0.38
N PRO A 85 -22.11 -46.51 -1.06
CA PRO A 85 -23.21 -47.32 -1.58
C PRO A 85 -22.78 -48.46 -2.50
N HIS A 86 -21.58 -48.37 -3.09
CA HIS A 86 -21.02 -49.37 -3.99
C HIS A 86 -20.10 -50.38 -3.30
N GLY A 87 -20.09 -50.40 -1.97
CA GLY A 87 -19.49 -51.47 -1.15
C GLY A 87 -18.01 -51.30 -0.82
N MET A 88 -17.36 -50.22 -1.28
CA MET A 88 -15.96 -49.92 -0.97
C MET A 88 -15.84 -48.93 0.19
N ILE A 89 -14.69 -48.95 0.87
CA ILE A 89 -14.35 -47.95 1.89
C ILE A 89 -13.81 -46.71 1.22
N ASP A 90 -14.29 -45.56 1.70
CA ASP A 90 -13.83 -44.25 1.32
C ASP A 90 -13.59 -43.42 2.59
N ASN A 91 -12.59 -42.56 2.53
CA ASN A 91 -12.14 -41.79 3.69
C ASN A 91 -11.80 -40.37 3.30
N ALA A 92 -12.09 -39.42 4.20
CA ALA A 92 -11.65 -38.04 4.04
C ALA A 92 -11.24 -37.43 5.36
N ALA A 93 -10.18 -36.64 5.30
CA ALA A 93 -9.69 -35.84 6.39
C ALA A 93 -9.62 -34.37 5.95
N PRO A 94 -10.11 -33.42 6.77
CA PRO A 94 -10.12 -32.01 6.43
C PRO A 94 -8.69 -31.43 6.49
N ILE A 95 -8.34 -30.59 5.52
CA ILE A 95 -7.12 -29.78 5.52
C ILE A 95 -7.49 -28.41 6.07
N ILE A 96 -7.04 -28.14 7.30
CA ILE A 96 -7.31 -26.89 8.02
C ILE A 96 -6.01 -26.12 8.18
N ILE A 97 -5.98 -24.87 7.70
CA ILE A 97 -4.83 -23.98 7.78
C ILE A 97 -5.30 -22.66 8.39
N ASP A 98 -4.61 -22.21 9.44
CA ASP A 98 -4.97 -21.00 10.18
C ASP A 98 -6.44 -20.98 10.65
N GLY A 99 -6.95 -22.13 11.10
CA GLY A 99 -8.33 -22.30 11.55
C GLY A 99 -9.38 -22.34 10.44
N LYS A 100 -8.99 -22.21 9.16
CA LYS A 100 -9.90 -22.32 8.01
C LYS A 100 -9.78 -23.68 7.35
N HIS A 101 -10.92 -24.31 7.09
CA HIS A 101 -11.01 -25.50 6.24
C HIS A 101 -10.89 -25.06 4.78
N LEU A 102 -9.86 -25.55 4.08
CA LEU A 102 -9.56 -25.12 2.70
C LEU A 102 -9.67 -26.24 1.66
N GLY A 103 -9.77 -27.48 2.11
CA GLY A 103 -9.88 -28.64 1.26
C GLY A 103 -9.84 -29.93 2.06
N ASN A 104 -9.73 -31.04 1.35
CA ASN A 104 -9.94 -32.37 1.88
C ASN A 104 -8.92 -33.31 1.28
N PHE A 105 -8.30 -34.12 2.13
CA PHE A 105 -7.48 -35.25 1.71
C PHE A 105 -8.36 -36.49 1.69
N PHE A 106 -8.58 -37.05 0.50
CA PHE A 106 -9.33 -38.28 0.30
C PHE A 106 -8.37 -39.47 0.18
N THR A 107 -8.77 -40.62 0.74
CA THR A 107 -8.16 -41.91 0.42
C THR A 107 -9.20 -42.99 0.27
N GLY A 108 -9.07 -43.79 -0.79
CA GLY A 108 -10.12 -44.67 -1.28
C GLY A 108 -10.23 -44.62 -2.80
N GLN A 109 -11.06 -45.43 -3.43
CA GLN A 109 -11.86 -46.51 -2.83
C GLN A 109 -11.04 -47.82 -2.71
N PHE A 110 -11.24 -48.58 -1.64
CA PHE A 110 -10.61 -49.90 -1.45
C PHE A 110 -11.53 -50.85 -0.65
N PHE A 111 -11.19 -52.13 -0.58
CA PHE A 111 -11.91 -53.11 0.24
C PHE A 111 -11.17 -53.44 1.54
N LEU A 112 -11.91 -53.78 2.60
CA LEU A 112 -11.32 -54.33 3.83
C LEU A 112 -11.28 -55.86 3.86
N GLU A 113 -12.10 -56.49 3.01
CA GLU A 113 -12.26 -57.93 2.89
C GLU A 113 -12.45 -58.28 1.42
N LYS A 114 -12.44 -59.57 1.07
CA LYS A 114 -12.68 -59.97 -0.31
C LYS A 114 -14.09 -59.51 -0.75
N PRO A 115 -14.23 -58.84 -1.92
CA PRO A 115 -15.54 -58.35 -2.36
C PRO A 115 -16.54 -59.48 -2.63
N ASP A 116 -17.81 -59.24 -2.29
CA ASP A 116 -18.91 -60.12 -2.65
C ASP A 116 -19.24 -59.97 -4.15
N LEU A 117 -18.74 -60.91 -4.96
CA LEU A 117 -18.95 -60.87 -6.41
C LEU A 117 -20.44 -60.97 -6.80
N ASP A 118 -21.30 -61.58 -5.98
CA ASP A 118 -22.73 -61.67 -6.32
C ASP A 118 -23.44 -60.33 -6.08
N PHE A 119 -22.99 -59.54 -5.10
CA PHE A 119 -23.39 -58.14 -4.97
C PHE A 119 -23.01 -57.32 -6.22
N TYR A 120 -21.79 -57.48 -6.73
CA TYR A 120 -21.33 -56.77 -7.93
C TYR A 120 -22.01 -57.24 -9.22
N LYS A 121 -22.31 -58.53 -9.38
CA LYS A 121 -23.14 -59.02 -10.51
C LYS A 121 -24.54 -58.42 -10.50
N LYS A 122 -25.15 -58.29 -9.31
CA LYS A 122 -26.46 -57.63 -9.17
C LYS A 122 -26.38 -56.16 -9.56
N GLN A 123 -25.32 -55.44 -9.16
CA GLN A 123 -25.10 -54.06 -9.58
C GLN A 123 -24.90 -53.94 -11.10
N ALA A 124 -24.10 -54.83 -11.71
CA ALA A 124 -23.91 -54.84 -13.16
C ALA A 124 -25.25 -54.97 -13.89
N LYS A 125 -26.11 -55.90 -13.46
CA LYS A 125 -27.46 -56.06 -14.02
C LYS A 125 -28.35 -54.85 -13.76
N ALA A 126 -28.31 -54.26 -12.57
CA ALA A 126 -29.15 -53.14 -12.19
C ALA A 126 -28.83 -51.87 -12.99
N PHE A 127 -27.55 -51.58 -13.20
CA PHE A 127 -27.09 -50.37 -13.89
C PHE A 127 -26.81 -50.60 -15.38
N GLY A 128 -26.91 -51.84 -15.87
CA GLY A 128 -26.68 -52.20 -17.27
C GLY A 128 -25.20 -52.19 -17.67
N PHE A 129 -24.30 -52.52 -16.75
CA PHE A 129 -22.87 -52.66 -17.05
C PHE A 129 -22.57 -53.98 -17.77
N ASP A 130 -21.54 -53.98 -18.61
CA ASP A 130 -20.96 -55.24 -19.08
C ASP A 130 -20.34 -55.99 -17.89
N GLU A 131 -20.94 -57.12 -17.52
CA GLU A 131 -20.61 -57.85 -16.29
C GLU A 131 -19.14 -58.24 -16.25
N LYS A 132 -18.59 -58.72 -17.37
CA LYS A 132 -17.20 -59.19 -17.42
C LYS A 132 -16.22 -58.06 -17.14
N THR A 133 -16.30 -56.97 -17.89
CA THR A 133 -15.39 -55.82 -17.73
C THR A 133 -15.61 -55.10 -16.40
N TYR A 134 -16.84 -55.09 -15.87
CA TYR A 134 -17.13 -54.55 -14.56
C TYR A 134 -16.50 -55.37 -13.43
N LEU A 135 -16.63 -56.70 -13.46
CA LEU A 135 -16.02 -57.57 -12.45
C LEU A 135 -14.48 -57.56 -12.54
N GLU A 136 -13.91 -57.46 -13.74
CA GLU A 136 -12.47 -57.22 -13.91
C GLU A 136 -12.01 -55.91 -13.25
N ALA A 137 -12.86 -54.87 -13.25
CA ALA A 137 -12.57 -53.62 -12.55
C ALA A 137 -12.72 -53.76 -11.02
N VAL A 138 -13.67 -54.56 -10.53
CA VAL A 138 -13.82 -54.90 -9.10
C VAL A 138 -12.58 -55.62 -8.57
N GLU A 139 -12.06 -56.59 -9.31
CA GLU A 139 -10.91 -57.39 -8.89
C GLU A 139 -9.60 -56.60 -8.82
N LYS A 140 -9.50 -55.47 -9.52
CA LYS A 140 -8.34 -54.56 -9.49
C LYS A 140 -8.32 -53.65 -8.27
N VAL A 141 -9.45 -53.49 -7.57
CA VAL A 141 -9.55 -52.64 -6.38
C VAL A 141 -8.67 -53.23 -5.27
N PRO A 142 -7.80 -52.43 -4.62
CA PRO A 142 -6.93 -52.93 -3.58
C PRO A 142 -7.74 -53.41 -2.36
N ILE A 143 -7.25 -54.48 -1.72
CA ILE A 143 -7.79 -55.00 -0.46
C ILE A 143 -6.78 -54.71 0.65
N TRP A 144 -7.21 -53.99 1.68
CA TRP A 144 -6.41 -53.61 2.84
C TRP A 144 -6.96 -54.26 4.10
N THR A 145 -6.09 -54.65 5.03
CA THR A 145 -6.57 -55.03 6.37
C THR A 145 -6.94 -53.78 7.18
N LYS A 146 -7.68 -53.95 8.28
CA LYS A 146 -7.97 -52.84 9.19
C LYS A 146 -6.71 -52.23 9.81
N GLU A 147 -5.71 -53.07 10.09
CA GLU A 147 -4.41 -52.63 10.61
C GLU A 147 -3.69 -51.76 9.58
N LYS A 148 -3.71 -52.19 8.30
CA LYS A 148 -3.14 -51.41 7.20
C LYS A 148 -3.86 -50.07 7.05
N LEU A 149 -5.19 -50.05 7.08
CA LEU A 149 -5.97 -48.80 7.07
C LEU A 149 -5.53 -47.85 8.18
N ASN A 150 -5.42 -48.32 9.42
CA ASN A 150 -4.99 -47.48 10.54
C ASN A 150 -3.60 -46.88 10.31
N GLN A 151 -2.65 -47.66 9.79
CA GLN A 151 -1.31 -47.15 9.43
C GLN A 151 -1.36 -46.05 8.36
N TYR A 152 -2.25 -46.18 7.37
CA TYR A 152 -2.45 -45.13 6.37
C TYR A 152 -3.11 -43.89 6.95
N LEU A 153 -4.10 -44.04 7.84
CA LEU A 153 -4.75 -42.89 8.49
C LEU A 153 -3.76 -42.12 9.37
N ASP A 154 -2.87 -42.83 10.08
CA ASP A 154 -1.77 -42.21 10.84
C ASP A 154 -0.79 -41.47 9.92
N PHE A 155 -0.43 -42.06 8.78
CA PHE A 155 0.41 -41.39 7.77
C PHE A 155 -0.28 -40.14 7.20
N ILE A 156 -1.57 -40.24 6.84
CA ILE A 156 -2.36 -39.15 6.29
C ILE A 156 -2.46 -38.00 7.28
N LYS A 157 -2.63 -38.29 8.57
CA LYS A 157 -2.59 -37.26 9.62
C LYS A 157 -1.29 -36.47 9.56
N GLY A 158 -0.14 -37.13 9.55
CA GLY A 158 1.16 -36.47 9.44
C GLY A 158 1.35 -35.72 8.11
N PHE A 159 0.80 -36.26 7.01
CA PHE A 159 0.83 -35.62 5.70
C PHE A 159 0.01 -34.32 5.66
N ILE A 160 -1.18 -34.33 6.27
CA ILE A 160 -2.03 -33.14 6.40
C ILE A 160 -1.39 -32.11 7.32
N GLU A 161 -0.77 -32.53 8.43
CA GLU A 161 0.00 -31.63 9.30
C GLU A 161 1.15 -30.97 8.53
N LEU A 162 1.84 -31.71 7.65
CA LEU A 162 2.87 -31.14 6.76
C LEU A 162 2.28 -30.11 5.78
N ILE A 163 1.19 -30.45 5.09
CA ILE A 163 0.48 -29.54 4.17
C ILE A 163 0.07 -28.26 4.92
N ALA A 164 -0.51 -28.41 6.10
CA ALA A 164 -0.97 -27.28 6.90
C ALA A 164 0.17 -26.36 7.36
N ASN A 165 1.29 -26.94 7.79
CA ASN A 165 2.47 -26.17 8.19
C ASN A 165 3.11 -25.42 7.01
N VAL A 166 3.24 -26.07 5.85
CA VAL A 166 3.76 -25.44 4.63
C VAL A 166 2.81 -24.32 4.16
N GLY A 167 1.51 -24.60 4.11
CA GLY A 167 0.51 -23.61 3.72
C GLY A 167 0.44 -22.41 4.66
N LEU A 168 0.54 -22.62 5.98
CA LEU A 168 0.58 -21.53 6.94
C LEU A 168 1.83 -20.65 6.75
N LYS A 169 2.99 -21.27 6.49
CA LYS A 169 4.22 -20.54 6.22
C LYS A 169 4.09 -19.69 4.95
N ASN A 170 3.60 -20.28 3.87
CA ASN A 170 3.43 -19.58 2.59
C ASN A 170 2.41 -18.45 2.70
N LEU A 171 1.31 -18.66 3.43
CA LEU A 171 0.31 -17.63 3.70
C LEU A 171 0.94 -16.41 4.39
N LYS A 172 1.68 -16.63 5.48
CA LYS A 172 2.38 -15.55 6.19
C LYS A 172 3.38 -14.81 5.31
N GLU A 173 4.05 -15.54 4.41
CA GLU A 173 4.97 -14.94 3.45
C GLU A 173 4.25 -14.06 2.43
N ILE A 174 3.10 -14.51 1.90
CA ILE A 174 2.26 -13.73 0.99
C ILE A 174 1.76 -12.46 1.67
N GLU A 175 1.26 -12.57 2.90
CA GLU A 175 0.76 -11.43 3.68
C GLU A 175 1.87 -10.41 3.97
N ALA A 176 3.04 -10.87 4.43
CA ALA A 176 4.19 -10.01 4.68
C ALA A 176 4.69 -9.30 3.41
N ARG A 177 4.70 -10.00 2.27
CA ARG A 177 5.05 -9.40 0.97
C ARG A 177 4.04 -8.34 0.54
N ALA A 178 2.74 -8.57 0.75
CA ALA A 178 1.71 -7.60 0.43
C ALA A 178 1.83 -6.32 1.28
N GLU A 179 2.08 -6.48 2.58
CA GLU A 179 2.31 -5.34 3.49
C GLU A 179 3.58 -4.56 3.14
N LEU A 180 4.66 -5.27 2.81
CA LEU A 180 5.92 -4.64 2.37
C LEU A 180 5.74 -3.84 1.08
N ASN A 181 5.01 -4.38 0.10
CA ASN A 181 4.72 -3.68 -1.15
C ASN A 181 3.93 -2.39 -0.91
N LYS A 182 2.88 -2.46 -0.08
CA LYS A 182 2.09 -1.28 0.29
C LYS A 182 2.96 -0.20 0.97
N THR A 183 3.80 -0.61 1.92
CA THR A 183 4.72 0.30 2.62
C THR A 183 5.71 0.94 1.65
N ASN A 184 6.22 0.18 0.69
CA ASN A 184 7.13 0.68 -0.34
C ASN A 184 6.46 1.69 -1.28
N GLU A 185 5.19 1.48 -1.65
CA GLU A 185 4.41 2.42 -2.46
C GLU A 185 4.15 3.73 -1.70
N GLU A 186 3.76 3.65 -0.43
CA GLU A 186 3.60 4.83 0.44
C GLU A 186 4.91 5.60 0.61
N LEU A 187 6.02 4.88 0.82
CA LEU A 187 7.34 5.47 0.91
C LEU A 187 7.76 6.14 -0.40
N ALA A 188 7.49 5.51 -1.55
CA ALA A 188 7.78 6.08 -2.85
C ALA A 188 7.00 7.39 -3.07
N ALA A 189 5.71 7.42 -2.73
CA ALA A 189 4.88 8.62 -2.81
C ALA A 189 5.42 9.74 -1.89
N SER A 190 5.79 9.40 -0.64
CA SER A 190 6.38 10.36 0.30
C SER A 190 7.71 10.92 -0.20
N ARG A 191 8.57 10.09 -0.82
CA ARG A 191 9.85 10.54 -1.40
C ARG A 191 9.63 11.50 -2.57
N ILE A 192 8.67 11.22 -3.44
CA ILE A 192 8.31 12.12 -4.55
C ILE A 192 7.85 13.47 -4.01
N ALA A 193 6.94 13.49 -3.02
CA ALA A 193 6.48 14.72 -2.40
C ALA A 193 7.63 15.53 -1.77
N ALA A 194 8.55 14.85 -1.07
CA ALA A 194 9.73 15.49 -0.49
C ALA A 194 10.64 16.12 -1.56
N ILE A 195 10.88 15.42 -2.68
CA ILE A 195 11.68 15.94 -3.81
C ILE A 195 11.02 17.18 -4.42
N THR A 196 9.70 17.17 -4.61
CA THR A 196 8.96 18.34 -5.14
C THR A 196 9.10 19.56 -4.22
N LEU A 197 8.88 19.39 -2.91
CA LEU A 197 9.07 20.47 -1.93
C LEU A 197 10.52 20.98 -1.91
N MET A 198 11.50 20.08 -2.02
CA MET A 198 12.91 20.47 -2.09
C MET A 198 13.20 21.29 -3.35
N LYS A 199 12.60 20.94 -4.49
CA LYS A 199 12.75 21.70 -5.73
C LYS A 199 12.16 23.11 -5.60
N GLU A 200 10.96 23.24 -5.06
CA GLU A 200 10.32 24.54 -4.79
C GLU A 200 11.15 25.39 -3.82
N ALA A 201 11.73 24.78 -2.78
CA ALA A 201 12.60 25.47 -1.85
C ALA A 201 13.89 25.99 -2.51
N VAL A 202 14.48 25.23 -3.44
CA VAL A 202 15.65 25.67 -4.22
C VAL A 202 15.28 26.85 -5.14
N GLU A 203 14.14 26.78 -5.82
CA GLU A 203 13.66 27.88 -6.68
C GLU A 203 13.39 29.16 -5.87
N ALA A 204 12.73 29.04 -4.71
CA ALA A 204 12.49 30.16 -3.81
C ALA A 204 13.80 30.76 -3.26
N LYS A 205 14.78 29.93 -2.91
CA LYS A 205 16.10 30.39 -2.46
C LYS A 205 16.80 31.20 -3.55
N ASN A 206 16.82 30.71 -4.80
CA ASN A 206 17.45 31.41 -5.91
C ASN A 206 16.77 32.76 -6.18
N ALA A 207 15.43 32.82 -6.11
CA ALA A 207 14.69 34.07 -6.25
C ALA A 207 15.02 35.07 -5.13
N LEU A 208 15.17 34.59 -3.89
CA LEU A 208 15.58 35.41 -2.75
C LEU A 208 17.00 35.96 -2.90
N GLU A 209 17.92 35.16 -3.43
CA GLU A 209 19.31 35.57 -3.69
C GLU A 209 19.36 36.72 -4.70
N ILE A 210 18.63 36.61 -5.81
CA ILE A 210 18.49 37.68 -6.82
C ILE A 210 17.84 38.93 -6.20
N ALA A 211 16.82 38.78 -5.36
CA ALA A 211 16.17 39.91 -4.70
C ALA A 211 17.10 40.63 -3.73
N ASN A 212 17.93 39.87 -2.99
CA ASN A 212 18.94 40.43 -2.08
C ASN A 212 20.02 41.22 -2.84
N GLU A 213 20.50 40.71 -3.98
CA GLU A 213 21.45 41.44 -4.82
C GLU A 213 20.90 42.80 -5.26
N LYS A 214 19.66 42.83 -5.77
CA LYS A 214 18.99 44.08 -6.17
C LYS A 214 18.81 45.05 -5.00
N LEU A 215 18.41 44.53 -3.83
CA LEU A 215 18.24 45.36 -2.64
C LEU A 215 19.56 45.99 -2.19
N LEU A 216 20.68 45.26 -2.30
CA LEU A 216 22.01 45.80 -2.00
C LEU A 216 22.38 46.94 -2.96
N GLU A 217 22.06 46.82 -4.25
CA GLU A 217 22.25 47.89 -5.23
C GLU A 217 21.42 49.13 -4.89
N GLU A 218 20.11 48.98 -4.62
CA GLU A 218 19.23 50.09 -4.23
C GLU A 218 19.70 50.79 -2.94
N ILE A 219 20.15 50.02 -1.94
CA ILE A 219 20.71 50.58 -0.71
C ILE A 219 21.98 51.40 -1.00
N ALA A 220 22.84 50.93 -1.90
CA ALA A 220 24.07 51.64 -2.27
C ALA A 220 23.76 52.94 -3.03
N GLU A 221 22.76 52.94 -3.92
CA GLU A 221 22.26 54.15 -4.57
C GLU A 221 21.65 55.14 -3.58
N ARG A 222 20.78 54.66 -2.69
CA ARG A 222 20.14 55.49 -1.68
C ARG A 222 21.16 56.16 -0.75
N LYS A 223 22.20 55.43 -0.31
CA LYS A 223 23.28 56.02 0.49
C LYS A 223 24.02 57.13 -0.24
N ARG A 224 24.30 56.97 -1.54
CA ARG A 224 24.94 58.01 -2.36
C ARG A 224 24.05 59.26 -2.45
N ALA A 225 22.76 59.08 -2.71
CA ALA A 225 21.80 60.19 -2.76
C ALA A 225 21.67 60.92 -1.41
N GLU A 226 21.65 60.19 -0.30
CA GLU A 226 21.64 60.76 1.05
C GLU A 226 22.90 61.59 1.35
N GLU A 227 24.08 61.12 0.92
CA GLU A 227 25.33 61.88 1.04
C GLU A 227 25.36 63.15 0.18
N GLU A 228 24.85 63.08 -1.06
CA GLU A 228 24.73 64.26 -1.93
C GLU A 228 23.75 65.28 -1.36
N LEU A 229 22.58 64.85 -0.91
CA LEU A 229 21.59 65.71 -0.24
C LEU A 229 22.18 66.39 0.99
N LYS A 230 22.99 65.67 1.77
CA LYS A 230 23.70 66.25 2.91
C LYS A 230 24.64 67.37 2.47
N LYS A 231 25.47 67.15 1.44
CA LYS A 231 26.37 68.18 0.89
C LYS A 231 25.59 69.39 0.37
N TYR A 232 24.51 69.18 -0.38
CA TYR A 232 23.66 70.26 -0.87
C TYR A 232 23.03 71.05 0.28
N ARG A 233 22.52 70.37 1.31
CA ARG A 233 21.97 71.02 2.50
C ARG A 233 23.02 71.85 3.23
N ASP A 234 24.19 71.30 3.49
CA ASP A 234 25.27 72.00 4.20
C ASP A 234 25.77 73.22 3.39
N HIS A 235 25.80 73.12 2.06
CA HIS A 235 26.09 74.24 1.17
C HIS A 235 24.99 75.33 1.21
N LEU A 236 23.71 74.93 1.14
CA LEU A 236 22.59 75.87 1.24
C LEU A 236 22.58 76.59 2.59
N GLU A 237 22.86 75.91 3.69
CA GLU A 237 22.98 76.55 5.01
C GLU A 237 24.10 77.59 5.03
N THR A 238 25.24 77.30 4.39
CA THR A 238 26.34 78.26 4.24
C THR A 238 25.89 79.48 3.44
N LEU A 239 25.24 79.27 2.29
CA LEU A 239 24.76 80.34 1.42
C LEU A 239 23.71 81.21 2.11
N VAL A 240 22.77 80.60 2.82
CA VAL A 240 21.75 81.29 3.63
C VAL A 240 22.43 82.14 4.69
N ARG A 241 23.44 81.61 5.38
CA ARG A 241 24.17 82.35 6.41
C ARG A 241 24.91 83.55 5.82
N GLU A 242 25.60 83.38 4.70
CA GLU A 242 26.29 84.48 3.99
C GLU A 242 25.30 85.56 3.55
N ARG A 243 24.19 85.17 2.92
CA ARG A 243 23.15 86.12 2.47
C ARG A 243 22.47 86.84 3.62
N THR A 244 22.24 86.14 4.72
CA THR A 244 21.67 86.75 5.93
C THR A 244 22.61 87.80 6.50
N ALA A 245 23.92 87.52 6.54
CA ALA A 245 24.94 88.49 6.97
C ALA A 245 25.06 89.69 6.01
N GLU A 246 25.07 89.48 4.69
CA GLU A 246 25.04 90.57 3.70
C GLU A 246 23.80 91.46 3.87
N LEU A 247 22.63 90.84 4.06
CA LEU A 247 21.38 91.55 4.31
C LEU A 247 21.42 92.36 5.60
N GLU A 248 21.95 91.80 6.69
CA GLU A 248 22.13 92.51 7.97
C GLU A 248 23.07 93.72 7.83
N GLU A 249 24.20 93.57 7.12
CA GLU A 249 25.12 94.68 6.86
C GLU A 249 24.43 95.79 6.05
N LYS A 250 23.73 95.42 4.97
CA LYS A 250 22.98 96.38 4.15
C LYS A 250 21.85 97.04 4.93
N ASN A 251 21.16 96.32 5.80
CA ASN A 251 20.15 96.90 6.68
C ASN A 251 20.78 97.90 7.66
N THR A 252 21.91 97.56 8.25
CA THR A 252 22.65 98.45 9.16
C THR A 252 23.11 99.72 8.45
N GLU A 253 23.56 99.59 7.19
CA GLU A 253 23.93 100.72 6.34
C GLU A 253 22.72 101.60 6.00
N LEU A 254 21.59 100.99 5.61
CA LEU A 254 20.32 101.69 5.37
C LEU A 254 19.83 102.42 6.62
N GLU A 255 19.88 101.80 7.79
CA GLU A 255 19.53 102.43 9.06
C GLU A 255 20.44 103.62 9.39
N ARG A 256 21.75 103.51 9.10
CA ARG A 256 22.73 104.58 9.30
C ARG A 256 22.44 105.76 8.37
N ILE A 257 22.17 105.49 7.10
CA ILE A 257 21.76 106.50 6.12
C ILE A 257 20.47 107.16 6.57
N ASN A 258 19.48 106.38 6.99
CA ASN A 258 18.20 106.89 7.47
C ASN A 258 18.38 107.82 8.69
N LYS A 259 19.19 107.43 9.68
CA LYS A 259 19.55 108.30 10.83
C LYS A 259 20.22 109.61 10.39
N LEU A 260 21.10 109.58 9.39
CA LEU A 260 21.75 110.79 8.86
C LEU A 260 20.74 111.71 8.15
N PHE A 261 19.81 111.15 7.37
CA PHE A 261 18.74 111.91 6.71
C PHE A 261 17.82 112.56 7.74
N VAL A 262 17.33 111.79 8.73
CA VAL A 262 16.52 112.32 9.84
C VAL A 262 17.28 113.40 10.61
N GLY A 263 18.57 113.19 10.89
CA GLY A 263 19.42 114.19 11.55
C GLY A 263 19.61 115.48 10.72
N ARG A 264 19.70 115.37 9.39
CA ARG A 264 19.70 116.53 8.49
C ARG A 264 18.36 117.25 8.47
N GLU A 265 17.24 116.52 8.44
CA GLU A 265 15.92 117.12 8.52
C GLU A 265 15.71 117.88 9.83
N LEU A 266 16.10 117.29 10.96
CA LEU A 266 16.03 117.93 12.27
C LEU A 266 16.85 119.24 12.31
N ARG A 267 18.09 119.23 11.77
CA ARG A 267 18.89 120.47 11.65
C ARG A 267 18.30 121.48 10.68
N MET A 268 17.68 121.03 9.59
CA MET A 268 16.98 121.92 8.66
C MET A 268 15.76 122.57 9.32
N ILE A 269 15.04 121.84 10.17
CA ILE A 269 13.95 122.40 10.99
C ILE A 269 14.52 123.44 11.96
N GLU A 270 15.57 123.10 12.70
CA GLU A 270 16.22 123.99 13.68
C GLU A 270 16.83 125.26 13.03
N LEU A 271 17.40 125.13 11.83
CA LEU A 271 17.87 126.27 11.03
C LEU A 271 16.73 127.12 10.51
N LYS A 272 15.62 126.52 10.06
CA LYS A 272 14.41 127.25 9.67
C LYS A 272 13.81 128.02 10.84
N ASP A 273 13.83 127.44 12.04
CA ASP A 273 13.36 128.10 13.26
C ASP A 273 14.30 129.24 13.69
N ARG A 274 15.63 129.08 13.59
CA ARG A 274 16.60 130.18 13.82
C ARG A 274 16.52 131.29 12.77
N ILE A 275 16.26 130.96 11.51
CA ILE A 275 16.00 131.96 10.46
C ILE A 275 14.74 132.75 10.80
N LYS A 276 13.65 132.09 11.24
CA LYS A 276 12.45 132.77 11.74
C LYS A 276 12.74 133.66 12.95
N GLU A 277 13.56 133.22 13.91
CA GLU A 277 13.95 134.05 15.07
C GLU A 277 14.78 135.27 14.66
N LEU A 278 15.70 135.14 13.70
CA LEU A 278 16.50 136.24 13.18
C LEU A 278 15.68 137.21 12.33
N GLU A 279 14.72 136.71 11.55
CA GLU A 279 13.76 137.51 10.79
C GLU A 279 12.78 138.27 11.70
N SER A 280 12.50 137.75 12.91
CA SER A 280 11.66 138.43 13.92
C SER A 280 12.37 139.51 14.74
N LYS A 281 13.68 139.67 14.55
CA LYS A 281 14.51 140.72 15.17
C LYS A 281 14.96 141.83 14.19
N SER A 282 14.42 141.82 12.98
CA SER A 282 14.44 142.95 12.03
C SER A 282 13.16 143.77 12.13
#